data_AF-G5AHU0-F1
#
_entry.id   AF-G5AHU0-F1
#
_cell.length_a   1.000
_cell.length_b   1.000
_cell.length_c   1.000
_cell.angle_alpha   90.00
_cell.angle_beta   90.00
_cell.angle_gamma   90.00
#
_symmetry.space_group_name_H-M   'P 1'
#
loop_
_entity.id
_entity.type
_entity.pdbx_description
1 polymer ?
#
loop_
_entity_poly.entity_id
_entity_poly.type
_entity_poly.pdbx_seq_one_letter_code
_entity_poly.pdbx_strand_id
1 'polypeptide(L)'
;LESAWEMDTTSPFPSVPADTRRWNNAVVEAPRILLMLLQSFESPEYILSTMTDTVLDKWTKQSRLDCLVHCLESWAAKPGLEDGRAKWLLERCAELRGLASSNPDALDLHAPALWNSLKAASYGDSQLLQLYQKSEAPILSKMVVASFIYEAELRLLASK
;
A
#
# COMPACT_ATOMS: atom_id res chain seq x y z
N LEU A 1 0.86 15.76 -19.19
CA LEU A 1 0.22 14.68 -18.41
C LEU A 1 -0.20 13.55 -19.33
N GLU A 2 -1.04 13.84 -20.33
CA GLU A 2 -1.44 12.87 -21.37
C GLU A 2 -0.27 12.29 -22.17
N SER A 3 0.66 13.13 -22.66
CA SER A 3 1.83 12.63 -23.40
C SER A 3 2.78 11.75 -22.56
N ALA A 4 2.83 11.95 -21.23
CA ALA A 4 3.62 11.09 -20.34
C ALA A 4 2.93 9.73 -20.12
N TRP A 5 1.60 9.75 -20.05
CA TRP A 5 0.78 8.53 -19.96
C TRP A 5 0.85 7.68 -21.23
N GLU A 6 0.78 8.33 -22.41
CA GLU A 6 0.85 7.66 -23.71
C GLU A 6 2.22 7.02 -24.01
N MET A 7 3.30 7.49 -23.37
CA MET A 7 4.63 6.89 -23.53
C MET A 7 4.78 5.55 -22.80
N ASP A 8 4.05 5.37 -21.70
CA ASP A 8 4.22 4.24 -20.79
C ASP A 8 3.01 3.30 -20.73
N THR A 9 1.90 3.66 -21.38
CA THR A 9 0.66 2.87 -21.35
C THR A 9 -0.02 2.79 -22.71
N THR A 10 -0.75 1.70 -22.89
CA THR A 10 -1.69 1.43 -23.98
C THR A 10 -3.14 1.76 -23.60
N SER A 11 -3.43 1.96 -22.31
CA SER A 11 -4.76 2.41 -21.87
C SER A 11 -5.02 3.88 -22.22
N PRO A 12 -6.29 4.24 -22.54
CA PRO A 12 -6.67 5.63 -22.65
C PRO A 12 -6.35 6.42 -21.39
N PHE A 13 -5.95 7.68 -21.56
CA PHE A 13 -5.73 8.59 -20.44
C PHE A 13 -6.97 8.64 -19.53
N PRO A 14 -6.82 8.43 -18.20
CA PRO A 14 -7.96 8.42 -17.30
C PRO A 14 -8.50 9.84 -17.13
N SER A 15 -9.59 10.15 -17.82
CA SER A 15 -10.32 11.42 -17.73
C SER A 15 -11.58 11.28 -16.86
N VAL A 16 -11.88 12.28 -16.03
CA VAL A 16 -13.16 12.32 -15.29
C VAL A 16 -14.28 12.78 -16.23
N PRO A 17 -15.48 12.15 -16.22
CA PRO A 17 -15.85 10.98 -15.41
C PRO A 17 -15.30 9.66 -15.97
N ALA A 18 -14.64 8.87 -15.11
CA ALA A 18 -14.19 7.51 -15.40
C ALA A 18 -14.89 6.51 -14.47
N ASP A 19 -15.19 5.32 -14.98
CA ASP A 19 -15.77 4.23 -14.18
C ASP A 19 -14.68 3.44 -13.42
N THR A 20 -15.13 2.60 -12.48
CA THR A 20 -14.27 1.71 -11.68
C THR A 20 -13.37 0.82 -12.52
N ARG A 21 -13.83 0.38 -13.70
CA ARG A 21 -13.05 -0.51 -14.57
C ARG A 21 -11.89 0.23 -15.21
N ARG A 22 -12.12 1.44 -15.72
CA ARG A 22 -11.07 2.32 -16.26
C ARG A 22 -10.03 2.65 -15.20
N TRP A 23 -10.48 2.99 -13.98
CA TRP A 23 -9.55 3.24 -12.89
C TRP A 23 -8.72 2.01 -12.52
N ASN A 24 -9.35 0.83 -12.42
CA ASN A 24 -8.63 -0.41 -12.18
C ASN A 24 -7.59 -0.72 -13.26
N ASN A 25 -7.90 -0.47 -14.54
CA ASN A 25 -6.93 -0.67 -15.62
C ASN A 25 -5.76 0.30 -15.48
N ALA A 26 -6.05 1.58 -15.21
CA ALA A 26 -5.03 2.61 -15.02
C ALA A 26 -4.07 2.30 -13.86
N VAL A 27 -4.59 1.87 -12.69
CA VAL A 27 -3.74 1.49 -11.54
C VAL A 27 -2.97 0.19 -11.76
N VAL A 28 -3.44 -0.69 -12.64
CA VAL A 28 -2.70 -1.91 -13.00
C VAL A 28 -1.57 -1.60 -13.96
N GLU A 29 -1.84 -0.79 -14.97
CA GLU A 29 -0.91 -0.57 -16.07
C GLU A 29 0.19 0.42 -15.71
N ALA A 30 -0.16 1.51 -15.03
CA ALA A 30 0.81 2.56 -14.67
C ALA A 30 0.54 3.16 -13.28
N PRO A 31 0.66 2.36 -12.20
CA PRO A 31 0.40 2.82 -10.84
C PRO A 31 1.29 3.99 -10.41
N ARG A 32 2.57 4.00 -10.84
CA ARG A 32 3.53 5.05 -10.46
C ARG A 32 3.30 6.36 -11.20
N ILE A 33 3.05 6.29 -12.49
CA ILE A 33 2.78 7.47 -13.32
C ILE A 33 1.48 8.11 -12.84
N LEU A 34 0.46 7.30 -12.54
CA LEU A 34 -0.79 7.83 -12.00
C LEU A 34 -0.57 8.61 -10.69
N LEU A 35 0.31 8.15 -9.80
CA LEU A 35 0.67 8.90 -8.58
C LEU A 35 1.35 10.24 -8.92
N MET A 36 2.31 10.23 -9.85
CA MET A 36 3.01 11.44 -10.29
C MET A 36 2.05 12.44 -10.95
N LEU A 37 1.09 11.94 -11.74
CA LEU A 37 0.05 12.77 -12.34
C LEU A 37 -0.82 13.44 -11.26
N LEU A 38 -1.24 12.68 -10.24
CA LEU A 38 -2.01 13.24 -9.13
C LEU A 38 -1.23 14.29 -8.32
N GLN A 39 0.06 14.10 -8.10
CA GLN A 39 0.91 15.10 -7.43
C GLN A 39 0.96 16.44 -8.20
N SER A 40 0.83 16.40 -9.53
CA SER A 40 0.86 17.60 -10.37
C SER A 40 -0.51 18.24 -10.59
N PHE A 41 -1.58 17.58 -10.16
CA PHE A 41 -2.95 18.04 -10.38
C PHE A 41 -3.34 19.04 -9.28
N GLU A 42 -4.07 20.10 -9.65
CA GLU A 42 -4.42 21.18 -8.71
C GLU A 42 -5.39 20.72 -7.60
N SER A 43 -6.22 19.70 -7.88
CA SER A 43 -7.23 19.18 -6.95
C SER A 43 -7.28 17.65 -6.96
N PRO A 44 -6.23 16.95 -6.49
CA PRO A 44 -6.14 15.49 -6.54
C PRO A 44 -7.28 14.81 -5.77
N GLU A 45 -7.82 15.46 -4.75
CA GLU A 45 -8.97 15.01 -3.96
C GLU A 45 -10.23 14.80 -4.80
N TYR A 46 -10.44 15.60 -5.85
CA TYR A 46 -11.58 15.43 -6.75
C TYR A 46 -11.47 14.10 -7.49
N ILE A 47 -10.29 13.80 -8.02
CA ILE A 47 -10.04 12.53 -8.72
C ILE A 47 -10.16 11.36 -7.75
N LEU A 48 -9.55 11.44 -6.56
CA LEU A 48 -9.62 10.41 -5.53
C LEU A 48 -11.05 10.13 -5.07
N SER A 49 -11.91 11.16 -5.01
CA SER A 49 -13.33 11.00 -4.64
C SER A 49 -14.11 10.14 -5.65
N THR A 50 -13.63 10.04 -6.89
CA THR A 50 -14.24 9.20 -7.93
C THR A 50 -13.72 7.76 -7.92
N MET A 51 -12.65 7.46 -7.16
CA MET A 51 -12.10 6.12 -7.03
C MET A 51 -12.83 5.35 -5.92
N THR A 52 -13.19 4.10 -6.19
CA THR A 52 -13.80 3.23 -5.18
C THR A 52 -12.75 2.66 -4.22
N ASP A 53 -13.17 2.23 -3.04
CA ASP A 53 -12.27 1.57 -2.08
C ASP A 53 -11.58 0.34 -2.70
N THR A 54 -12.24 -0.37 -3.63
CA THR A 54 -11.64 -1.50 -4.36
C THR A 54 -10.48 -1.07 -5.27
N VAL A 55 -10.60 0.07 -5.95
CA VAL A 55 -9.51 0.61 -6.78
C VAL A 55 -8.33 0.99 -5.89
N LEU A 56 -8.60 1.68 -4.78
CA LEU A 56 -7.55 2.11 -3.84
C LEU A 56 -6.87 0.92 -3.16
N ASP A 57 -7.63 -0.10 -2.78
CA ASP A 57 -7.10 -1.34 -2.21
C ASP A 57 -6.14 -2.03 -3.19
N LYS A 58 -6.56 -2.16 -4.45
CA LYS A 58 -5.74 -2.74 -5.51
C LYS A 58 -4.47 -1.92 -5.76
N TRP A 59 -4.61 -0.60 -5.88
CA TRP A 59 -3.49 0.29 -6.15
C TRP A 59 -2.43 0.26 -5.06
N THR A 60 -2.85 0.21 -3.79
CA THR A 60 -1.95 0.30 -2.64
C THR A 60 -1.48 -1.04 -2.11
N LYS A 61 -1.91 -2.16 -2.69
CA LYS A 61 -1.59 -3.51 -2.21
C LYS A 61 -0.09 -3.73 -2.03
N GLN A 62 0.72 -3.33 -3.01
CA GLN A 62 2.18 -3.46 -2.94
C GLN A 62 2.78 -2.54 -1.87
N SER A 63 2.40 -1.27 -1.82
CA SER A 63 2.92 -0.33 -0.82
C SER A 63 2.56 -0.78 0.61
N ARG A 64 1.37 -1.35 0.82
CA ARG A 64 0.97 -1.94 2.10
C ARG A 64 1.80 -3.19 2.41
N LEU A 65 2.11 -4.04 1.45
CA LEU A 65 3.05 -5.13 1.68
C LEU A 65 4.42 -4.60 2.14
N ASP A 66 4.96 -3.60 1.43
CA ASP A 66 6.27 -3.04 1.72
C ASP A 66 6.31 -2.42 3.13
N CYS A 67 5.27 -1.69 3.51
CA CYS A 67 5.11 -1.13 4.86
C CYS A 67 5.04 -2.24 5.93
N LEU A 68 4.25 -3.29 5.72
CA LEU A 68 4.15 -4.40 6.67
C LEU A 68 5.51 -5.06 6.87
N VAL A 69 6.19 -5.39 5.78
CA VAL A 69 7.50 -6.04 5.80
C VAL A 69 8.53 -5.17 6.51
N HIS A 70 8.56 -3.87 6.20
CA HIS A 70 9.46 -2.92 6.87
C HIS A 70 9.25 -2.90 8.39
N CYS A 71 7.99 -2.94 8.85
CA CYS A 71 7.68 -2.95 10.27
C CYS A 71 8.08 -4.27 10.95
N LEU A 72 7.88 -5.41 10.30
CA LEU A 72 8.34 -6.71 10.81
C LEU A 72 9.87 -6.76 10.90
N GLU A 73 10.60 -6.24 9.91
CA GLU A 73 12.06 -6.13 9.92
C GLU A 73 12.56 -5.20 11.04
N SER A 74 11.89 -4.05 11.23
CA SER A 74 12.17 -3.12 12.32
C SER A 74 11.99 -3.78 13.69
N TRP A 75 10.96 -4.61 13.85
CA TRP A 75 10.78 -5.38 15.09
C TRP A 75 11.86 -6.45 15.28
N ALA A 76 12.25 -7.15 14.21
CA ALA A 76 13.32 -8.14 14.25
C ALA A 76 14.67 -7.52 14.63
N ALA A 77 14.91 -6.26 14.26
CA ALA A 77 16.12 -5.51 14.56
C ALA A 77 16.13 -4.87 15.96
N LYS A 78 15.06 -4.99 16.76
CA LYS A 78 15.00 -4.40 18.10
C LYS A 78 16.05 -5.03 19.03
N PRO A 79 16.88 -4.23 19.70
CA PRO A 79 17.82 -4.74 20.70
C PRO A 79 17.09 -5.51 21.82
N GLY A 80 17.62 -6.67 22.19
CA GLY A 80 17.06 -7.50 23.27
C GLY A 80 15.91 -8.42 22.85
N LEU A 81 15.57 -8.49 21.57
CA LEU A 81 14.66 -9.53 21.05
C LEU A 81 15.39 -10.87 21.01
N GLU A 82 14.73 -11.95 21.46
CA GLU A 82 15.26 -13.31 21.37
C GLU A 82 15.55 -13.70 19.91
N ASP A 83 16.72 -14.29 19.65
CA ASP A 83 17.16 -14.68 18.29
C ASP A 83 16.12 -15.53 17.54
N GLY A 84 15.44 -16.43 18.25
CA GLY A 84 14.37 -17.25 17.68
C GLY A 84 13.18 -16.43 17.18
N ARG A 85 12.80 -15.37 17.91
CA ARG A 85 11.71 -14.46 17.51
C ARG A 85 12.15 -13.55 16.36
N ALA A 86 13.38 -13.05 16.40
CA ALA A 86 13.93 -12.24 15.32
C ALA A 86 13.96 -13.05 14.01
N LYS A 87 14.46 -14.29 14.06
CA LYS A 87 14.47 -15.20 12.91
C LYS A 87 13.06 -15.50 12.39
N TRP A 88 12.11 -15.78 13.30
CA TRP A 88 10.72 -16.04 12.93
C TRP A 88 10.08 -14.87 12.17
N LEU A 89 10.32 -13.62 12.60
CA LEU A 89 9.84 -12.43 11.90
C LEU A 89 10.44 -12.32 10.49
N LEU A 90 11.75 -12.53 10.35
CA LEU A 90 12.43 -12.47 9.05
C LEU A 90 11.94 -13.57 8.09
N GLU A 91 11.64 -14.76 8.60
CA GLU A 91 11.02 -15.83 7.83
C GLU A 91 9.63 -15.41 7.31
N ARG A 92 8.80 -14.75 8.13
CA ARG A 92 7.52 -14.19 7.66
C ARG A 92 7.72 -13.14 6.56
N CYS A 93 8.71 -12.27 6.69
CA CYS A 93 9.05 -11.30 5.63
C CYS A 93 9.42 -11.99 4.32
N ALA A 94 10.23 -13.05 4.40
CA ALA A 94 10.65 -13.82 3.23
C ALA A 94 9.46 -14.50 2.54
N GLU A 95 8.54 -15.09 3.30
CA GLU A 95 7.32 -15.70 2.75
C GLU A 95 6.41 -14.69 2.06
N LEU A 96 6.18 -13.53 2.69
CA LEU A 96 5.36 -12.47 2.12
C LEU A 96 5.94 -11.95 0.80
N ARG A 97 7.25 -11.70 0.75
CA ARG A 97 7.96 -11.30 -0.48
C ARG A 97 7.93 -12.41 -1.54
N GLY A 98 8.09 -13.66 -1.12
CA GLY A 98 8.05 -14.83 -2.00
C GLY A 98 6.67 -15.01 -2.65
N LEU A 99 5.60 -14.88 -1.87
CA LEU A 99 4.22 -14.92 -2.37
C LEU A 99 3.95 -13.76 -3.33
N ALA A 100 4.36 -12.54 -2.98
CA ALA A 100 4.18 -11.37 -3.83
C ALA A 100 4.92 -11.51 -5.17
N SER A 101 6.10 -12.15 -5.18
CA SER A 101 6.89 -12.33 -6.40
C SER A 101 6.38 -13.48 -7.29
N SER A 102 5.84 -14.53 -6.69
CA SER A 102 5.41 -15.75 -7.40
C SER A 102 3.95 -15.73 -7.82
N ASN A 103 3.07 -15.15 -7.00
CA ASN A 103 1.63 -15.05 -7.26
C ASN A 103 1.04 -13.80 -6.57
N PRO A 104 1.21 -12.61 -7.18
CA PRO A 104 0.70 -11.35 -6.64
C PRO A 104 -0.80 -11.35 -6.35
N ASP A 105 -1.59 -12.10 -7.12
CA ASP A 105 -3.04 -12.18 -6.96
C ASP A 105 -3.42 -13.01 -5.72
N ALA A 106 -2.65 -14.06 -5.40
CA ALA A 106 -2.86 -14.88 -4.20
C ALA A 106 -2.36 -14.22 -2.90
N LEU A 107 -1.65 -13.10 -2.98
CA LEU A 107 -1.24 -12.36 -1.78
C LEU A 107 -2.49 -11.81 -1.07
N ASP A 108 -2.89 -12.45 0.02
CA ASP A 108 -3.94 -11.95 0.92
C ASP A 108 -3.30 -11.34 2.17
N LEU A 109 -3.16 -10.00 2.16
CA LEU A 109 -2.66 -9.26 3.32
C LEU A 109 -3.63 -9.31 4.50
N HIS A 110 -4.85 -9.83 4.35
CA HIS A 110 -5.83 -9.99 5.43
C HIS A 110 -5.99 -11.44 5.90
N ALA A 111 -5.12 -12.35 5.44
CA ALA A 111 -5.18 -13.77 5.77
C ALA A 111 -5.18 -13.99 7.30
N PRO A 112 -6.25 -14.59 7.88
CA PRO A 112 -6.37 -14.76 9.33
C PRO A 112 -5.19 -15.50 9.96
N ALA A 113 -4.58 -16.45 9.24
CA ALA A 113 -3.44 -17.22 9.72
C ALA A 113 -2.23 -16.32 10.06
N LEU A 114 -1.90 -15.37 9.17
CA LEU A 114 -0.82 -14.41 9.39
C LEU A 114 -1.10 -13.57 10.64
N TRP A 115 -2.28 -12.98 10.73
CA TRP A 115 -2.65 -12.08 11.83
C TRP A 115 -2.78 -12.80 13.17
N ASN A 116 -3.33 -14.01 13.18
CA ASN A 116 -3.44 -14.81 14.40
C ASN A 116 -2.06 -15.19 14.94
N SER A 117 -1.10 -15.52 14.06
CA SER A 117 0.27 -15.82 14.47
C SER A 117 0.99 -14.59 15.05
N LEU A 118 0.82 -13.41 14.44
CA LEU A 118 1.38 -12.14 14.96
C LEU A 118 0.77 -11.76 16.32
N LYS A 119 -0.54 -11.95 16.48
CA LYS A 119 -1.23 -11.73 17.77
C LYS A 119 -0.74 -12.68 18.86
N ALA A 120 -0.59 -13.97 18.54
CA ALA A 120 -0.06 -14.97 19.47
C ALA A 120 1.37 -14.66 19.92
N ALA A 121 2.16 -13.99 19.06
CA ALA A 121 3.51 -13.52 19.36
C ALA A 121 3.54 -12.12 20.05
N SER A 122 2.41 -11.65 20.57
CA SER A 122 2.28 -10.36 21.29
C SER A 122 2.53 -9.09 20.45
N TYR A 123 2.41 -9.16 19.12
CA TYR A 123 2.45 -7.97 18.27
C TYR A 123 1.07 -7.33 18.07
N GLY A 124 0.00 -8.00 18.52
CA GLY A 124 -1.40 -7.65 18.23
C GLY A 124 -1.87 -6.24 18.63
N ASP A 125 -1.22 -5.62 19.62
CA ASP A 125 -1.57 -4.28 20.12
C ASP A 125 -0.93 -3.13 19.33
N SER A 126 -0.10 -3.44 18.33
CA SER A 126 0.47 -2.43 17.45
C SER A 126 -0.61 -1.71 16.66
N GLN A 127 -0.65 -0.38 16.76
CA GLN A 127 -1.56 0.49 15.99
C GLN A 127 -1.45 0.25 14.48
N LEU A 128 -0.24 -0.11 14.01
CA LEU A 128 -0.05 -0.52 12.62
C LEU A 128 -0.85 -1.79 12.31
N LEU A 129 -0.78 -2.84 13.13
CA LEU A 129 -1.53 -4.07 12.86
C LEU A 129 -3.05 -3.87 12.98
N GLN A 130 -3.50 -2.87 13.74
CA GLN A 130 -4.91 -2.46 13.75
C GLN A 130 -5.34 -1.92 12.37
N LEU A 131 -4.51 -1.11 11.72
CA LEU A 131 -4.79 -0.54 10.39
C LEU A 131 -4.78 -1.57 9.25
N TYR A 132 -4.11 -2.72 9.43
CA TYR A 132 -4.13 -3.82 8.47
C TYR A 132 -5.33 -4.77 8.62
N GLN A 133 -6.17 -4.55 9.65
CA GLN A 133 -7.42 -5.29 9.75
C GLN A 133 -8.31 -4.99 8.54
N LYS A 134 -9.07 -6.00 8.10
CA LYS A 134 -9.89 -5.88 6.88
C LYS A 134 -10.91 -4.73 6.93
N SER A 135 -11.42 -4.38 8.12
CA SER A 135 -12.32 -3.23 8.31
C SER A 135 -11.65 -1.87 8.07
N GLU A 136 -10.34 -1.78 8.35
CA GLU A 136 -9.55 -0.55 8.27
C GLU A 136 -8.76 -0.44 6.95
N ALA A 137 -8.75 -1.50 6.14
CA ALA A 137 -8.03 -1.55 4.87
C ALA A 137 -8.35 -0.38 3.90
N PRO A 138 -9.60 0.11 3.79
CA PRO A 138 -9.91 1.30 2.99
C PRO A 138 -9.26 2.58 3.54
N ILE A 139 -9.22 2.73 4.87
CA ILE A 139 -8.60 3.88 5.53
C ILE A 139 -7.09 3.85 5.29
N LEU A 140 -6.45 2.70 5.50
CA LEU A 140 -5.02 2.54 5.25
C LEU A 140 -4.68 2.81 3.77
N SER A 141 -5.49 2.33 2.84
CA SER A 141 -5.27 2.59 1.40
C SER A 141 -5.33 4.09 1.09
N LYS A 142 -6.31 4.82 1.66
CA LYS A 142 -6.40 6.28 1.52
C LYS A 142 -5.21 6.99 2.14
N MET A 143 -4.76 6.57 3.33
CA MET A 143 -3.56 7.13 3.98
C MET A 143 -2.31 6.94 3.13
N VAL A 144 -2.13 5.75 2.53
CA VAL A 144 -0.99 5.47 1.65
C VAL A 144 -1.03 6.41 0.44
N VAL A 145 -2.15 6.49 -0.28
CA VAL A 145 -2.26 7.38 -1.46
C VAL A 145 -2.06 8.84 -1.08
N ALA A 146 -2.66 9.30 0.03
CA ALA A 146 -2.48 10.65 0.52
C ALA A 146 -1.01 10.95 0.89
N SER A 147 -0.31 9.98 1.50
CA SER A 147 1.10 10.15 1.86
C SER A 147 2.02 10.32 0.65
N PHE A 148 1.67 9.71 -0.49
CA PHE A 148 2.39 9.91 -1.74
C PHE A 148 2.05 11.27 -2.36
N ILE A 149 0.77 11.61 -2.46
CA ILE A 149 0.33 12.84 -3.13
C ILE A 149 0.81 14.08 -2.40
N TYR A 150 0.70 14.09 -1.07
CA TYR A 150 1.05 15.22 -0.22
C TYR A 150 2.44 15.06 0.42
N GLU A 151 3.34 14.30 -0.20
CA GLU A 151 4.66 14.00 0.38
C GLU A 151 5.45 15.27 0.71
N ALA A 152 5.43 16.27 -0.18
CA ALA A 152 6.14 17.52 0.01
C ALA A 152 5.60 18.32 1.20
N GLU A 153 4.28 18.43 1.31
CA GLU A 153 3.56 19.11 2.39
C GLU A 153 3.79 18.40 3.72
N LEU A 154 3.69 17.07 3.74
CA LEU A 154 3.92 16.26 4.94
C LEU A 154 5.35 16.39 5.45
N ARG A 155 6.36 16.42 4.56
CA ARG A 155 7.76 16.67 4.94
C ARG A 155 7.95 18.07 5.52
N LEU A 156 7.33 19.09 4.93
CA LEU A 156 7.35 20.46 5.47
C LEU A 156 6.73 20.51 6.87
N LEU A 157 5.61 19.82 7.09
CA LEU A 157 4.95 19.75 8.40
C LEU A 157 5.80 19.00 9.43
N ALA A 158 6.45 17.90 9.05
CA ALA A 158 7.29 17.10 9.94
C ALA A 158 8.63 17.78 10.30
N SER A 159 9.05 18.77 9.52
CA SER A 159 10.27 19.56 9.77
C SER A 159 10.07 20.72 10.77
N LYS A 160 8.84 20.95 11.22
CA LYS A 160 8.47 21.93 12.25
C LYS A 160 8.39 21.28 13.62
#